data_AF-A3TNC4-F1
#
_entry.id   AF-A3TNC4-F1
#
_cell.length_a   1.000
_cell.length_b   1.000
_cell.length_c   1.000
_cell.angle_alpha   90.00
_cell.angle_beta   90.00
_cell.angle_gamma   90.00
#
_symmetry.space_group_name_H-M   'P 1'
#
loop_
_entity.id
_entity.type
_entity.pdbx_description
1 polymer ?
#
loop_
_entity_poly.entity_id
_entity_poly.type
_entity_poly.pdbx_seq_one_letter_code
_entity_poly.pdbx_strand_id
1 'polypeptide(L)'
;MAVFVRALGIGLAATAAYLLLTLGETQGDANIGAGLAVFAVLALGGFTWALFDGMDRRGSRAVRVGLREILVRWVIVSVLAVAIIVAVLVARYGAERLDLDASSAVFLWVLVLGPAMVGALIGYSARGTSGNPSGHTRSS
;
A
#
# COMPACT_ATOMS: atom_id res chain seq x y z
N MET A 1 5.99 8.49 -12.37
CA MET A 1 5.16 7.38 -12.90
C MET A 1 4.96 6.23 -11.92
N ALA A 2 5.99 5.68 -11.27
CA ALA A 2 5.85 4.51 -10.38
C ALA A 2 4.84 4.67 -9.23
N VAL A 3 4.74 5.86 -8.64
CA VAL A 3 3.78 6.18 -7.56
C VAL A 3 2.33 6.02 -8.02
N PHE A 4 1.99 6.56 -9.20
CA PHE A 4 0.65 6.47 -9.76
C PHE A 4 0.26 5.03 -10.10
N VAL A 5 1.18 4.25 -10.68
CA VAL A 5 0.93 2.83 -11.00
C VAL A 5 0.67 2.02 -9.74
N ARG A 6 1.40 2.28 -8.65
CA ARG A 6 1.19 1.60 -7.36
C ARG A 6 -0.14 1.99 -6.72
N ALA A 7 -0.45 3.28 -6.69
CA ALA A 7 -1.73 3.77 -6.16
C ALA A 7 -2.93 3.22 -6.95
N LEU A 8 -2.84 3.22 -8.28
CA LEU A 8 -3.85 2.63 -9.15
C LEU A 8 -3.97 1.11 -8.94
N GLY A 9 -2.85 0.39 -8.92
CA GLY A 9 -2.86 -1.06 -8.71
C GLY A 9 -3.49 -1.47 -7.39
N ILE A 10 -3.07 -0.86 -6.28
CA ILE A 10 -3.60 -1.16 -4.94
C ILE A 10 -5.05 -0.71 -4.81
N GLY A 11 -5.37 0.51 -5.26
CA GLY A 11 -6.73 1.06 -5.17
C GLY A 11 -7.74 0.27 -6.01
N LEU A 12 -7.39 -0.10 -7.24
CA LEU A 12 -8.25 -0.91 -8.11
C LEU A 12 -8.37 -2.35 -7.61
N ALA A 13 -7.30 -2.97 -7.12
CA ALA A 13 -7.35 -4.32 -6.58
C ALA A 13 -8.25 -4.39 -5.32
N ALA A 14 -8.12 -3.42 -4.42
CA ALA A 14 -8.95 -3.34 -3.22
C ALA A 14 -10.41 -3.12 -3.59
N THR A 15 -10.67 -2.23 -4.56
CA THR A 15 -12.03 -2.00 -5.05
C THR A 15 -12.59 -3.25 -5.71
N ALA A 16 -11.84 -3.92 -6.59
CA ALA A 16 -12.28 -5.16 -7.23
C ALA A 16 -12.61 -6.26 -6.21
N ALA A 17 -11.76 -6.44 -5.18
CA ALA A 17 -12.03 -7.39 -4.10
C ALA A 17 -13.34 -7.08 -3.36
N TYR A 18 -13.60 -5.81 -3.06
CA TYR A 18 -14.87 -5.37 -2.46
C TYR A 18 -16.06 -5.66 -3.37
N LEU A 19 -15.98 -5.28 -4.64
CA LEU A 19 -17.08 -5.43 -5.59
C LEU A 19 -17.39 -6.91 -5.85
N LEU A 20 -16.38 -7.75 -6.04
CA LEU A 20 -16.57 -9.19 -6.29
C LEU A 20 -17.29 -9.90 -5.15
N LEU A 21 -16.97 -9.54 -3.90
CA LEU A 21 -17.57 -10.18 -2.73
C LEU A 21 -18.96 -9.63 -2.39
N THR A 22 -19.28 -8.43 -2.87
CA THR A 22 -20.60 -7.79 -2.64
C THR A 22 -21.58 -8.00 -3.79
N LEU A 23 -21.13 -8.46 -4.96
CA LEU A 23 -21.99 -8.72 -6.13
C LEU A 23 -22.90 -9.95 -5.95
N GLY A 24 -22.59 -10.85 -5.01
CA GLY A 24 -23.37 -12.08 -4.76
C GLY A 24 -24.35 -12.00 -3.59
N GLU A 25 -24.35 -10.90 -2.81
CA GLU A 25 -25.18 -10.81 -1.61
C GLU A 25 -26.46 -10.03 -1.86
N THR A 26 -27.57 -10.77 -1.80
CA THR A 26 -28.92 -10.21 -1.80
C THR A 26 -29.32 -9.85 -0.36
N GLN A 27 -29.19 -8.57 -0.01
CA GLN A 27 -29.80 -7.89 1.15
C GLN A 27 -29.20 -8.13 2.56
N GLY A 28 -28.78 -7.02 3.17
CA GLY A 28 -29.02 -6.74 4.58
C GLY A 28 -27.89 -7.01 5.57
N ASP A 29 -27.09 -8.06 5.36
CA ASP A 29 -26.07 -8.45 6.33
C ASP A 29 -24.72 -7.74 6.09
N ALA A 30 -24.09 -7.33 7.18
CA ALA A 30 -22.77 -6.72 7.15
C ALA A 30 -21.75 -7.74 6.62
N ASN A 31 -21.25 -7.51 5.41
CA ASN A 31 -20.30 -8.41 4.75
C ASN A 31 -18.89 -8.25 5.34
N ILE A 32 -18.67 -8.87 6.50
CA ILE A 32 -17.37 -8.91 7.20
C ILE A 32 -16.29 -9.46 6.27
N GLY A 33 -16.64 -10.41 5.38
CA GLY A 33 -15.73 -11.01 4.41
C GLY A 33 -15.21 -10.00 3.38
N ALA A 34 -16.09 -9.16 2.83
CA ALA A 34 -15.69 -8.09 1.89
C ALA A 34 -14.74 -7.08 2.55
N GLY A 35 -15.02 -6.69 3.79
CA GLY A 35 -14.14 -5.82 4.58
C GLY A 35 -12.75 -6.43 4.81
N LEU A 36 -12.69 -7.72 5.18
CA LEU A 36 -11.44 -8.47 5.37
C LEU A 36 -10.64 -8.62 4.08
N ALA A 37 -11.30 -8.80 2.94
CA ALA A 37 -10.61 -8.90 1.65
C ALA A 37 -9.99 -7.56 1.25
N VAL A 38 -10.73 -6.46 1.40
CA VAL A 38 -10.19 -5.10 1.19
C VAL A 38 -9.01 -4.84 2.11
N PHE A 39 -9.15 -5.19 3.39
CA PHE A 39 -8.07 -5.12 4.37
C PHE A 39 -6.84 -5.88 3.90
N ALA A 40 -7.00 -7.14 3.50
CA ALA A 40 -5.88 -7.99 3.08
C ALA A 40 -5.16 -7.39 1.86
N VAL A 41 -5.91 -6.89 0.87
CA VAL A 41 -5.31 -6.29 -0.33
C VAL A 41 -4.56 -5.01 0.00
N LEU A 42 -5.16 -4.12 0.79
CA LEU A 42 -4.54 -2.86 1.17
C LEU A 42 -3.30 -3.08 2.04
N ALA A 43 -3.45 -3.91 3.08
CA ALA A 43 -2.39 -4.17 4.04
C ALA A 43 -1.25 -4.99 3.43
N LEU A 44 -1.54 -6.15 2.82
CA LEU A 44 -0.50 -7.02 2.25
C LEU A 44 0.06 -6.45 0.96
N GLY A 45 -0.77 -5.86 0.10
CA GLY A 45 -0.33 -5.23 -1.13
C GLY A 45 0.55 -4.01 -0.85
N GLY A 46 0.11 -3.13 0.06
CA GLY A 46 0.90 -1.98 0.52
C GLY A 46 2.21 -2.40 1.18
N PHE A 47 2.15 -3.32 2.14
CA PHE A 47 3.33 -3.85 2.83
C PHE A 47 4.35 -4.46 1.86
N THR A 48 3.91 -5.40 1.01
CA THR A 48 4.80 -6.18 0.15
C THR A 48 5.50 -5.29 -0.87
N TRP A 49 4.75 -4.37 -1.48
CA TRP A 49 5.35 -3.46 -2.45
C TRP A 49 6.28 -2.45 -1.77
N ALA A 50 5.94 -1.98 -0.57
CA ALA A 50 6.79 -1.08 0.21
C ALA A 50 8.07 -1.75 0.67
N LEU A 51 7.98 -3.02 1.05
CA LEU A 51 9.12 -3.89 1.35
C LEU A 51 10.05 -3.99 0.14
N PHE A 52 9.53 -4.31 -1.05
CA PHE A 52 10.35 -4.34 -2.26
C PHE A 52 10.95 -2.98 -2.61
N ASP A 53 10.22 -1.89 -2.44
CA ASP A 53 10.72 -0.52 -2.67
C ASP A 53 11.82 -0.13 -1.66
N GLY A 54 11.70 -0.61 -0.43
CA GLY A 54 12.70 -0.50 0.62
C GLY A 54 13.94 -1.34 0.33
N MET A 55 13.80 -2.47 -0.37
CA MET A 55 14.90 -3.38 -0.72
C MET A 55 15.60 -3.01 -2.03
N ASP A 56 14.92 -2.39 -3.00
CA ASP A 56 15.41 -2.29 -4.37
C ASP A 56 16.82 -1.66 -4.46
N ARG A 57 17.80 -2.42 -4.93
CA ARG A 57 19.20 -1.99 -5.06
C ARG A 57 19.55 -1.58 -6.49
N ARG A 58 18.60 -1.62 -7.42
CA ARG A 58 18.87 -1.41 -8.84
C ARG A 58 19.24 0.04 -9.11
N GLY A 59 20.54 0.27 -9.15
CA GLY A 59 21.14 1.51 -9.58
C GLY A 59 20.81 1.86 -11.02
N SER A 60 20.56 3.14 -11.23
CA SER A 60 21.10 3.89 -12.36
C SER A 60 21.08 5.36 -11.99
N ARG A 61 22.27 5.87 -11.63
CA ARG A 61 22.65 7.29 -11.46
C ARG A 61 21.83 8.11 -10.43
N ALA A 62 22.51 8.39 -9.32
CA ALA A 62 22.57 9.73 -8.71
C ALA A 62 21.48 10.24 -7.74
N VAL A 63 20.64 9.39 -7.15
CA VAL A 63 19.95 9.81 -5.89
C VAL A 63 20.01 8.65 -4.90
N ARG A 64 20.74 8.82 -3.79
CA ARG A 64 20.53 8.02 -2.58
C ARG A 64 19.12 8.32 -2.10
N VAL A 65 18.14 7.57 -2.58
CA VAL A 65 16.76 7.69 -2.12
C VAL A 65 16.76 7.32 -0.64
N GLY A 66 16.76 8.34 0.21
CA GLY A 66 16.77 8.19 1.65
C GLY A 66 15.45 7.61 2.15
N LEU A 67 15.46 7.03 3.35
CA LEU A 67 14.24 6.52 3.99
C LEU A 67 13.11 7.55 3.97
N ARG A 68 13.42 8.83 4.22
CA ARG A 68 12.46 9.95 4.13
C ARG A 68 11.73 10.00 2.80
N GLU A 69 12.43 9.82 1.68
CA GLU A 69 11.83 9.89 0.36
C GLU A 69 10.91 8.69 0.10
N ILE A 70 11.29 7.50 0.57
CA ILE A 70 10.45 6.29 0.51
C ILE A 70 9.17 6.50 1.33
N LEU A 71 9.30 6.99 2.58
CA LEU A 71 8.15 7.25 3.44
C LEU A 71 7.21 8.29 2.83
N VAL A 72 7.74 9.42 2.32
CA VAL A 72 6.92 10.46 1.65
C VAL A 72 6.19 9.90 0.44
N ARG A 73 6.85 9.07 -0.38
CA ARG A 73 6.19 8.41 -1.52
C ARG A 73 5.02 7.55 -1.06
N TRP A 74 5.19 6.79 0.00
CA TRP A 74 4.12 5.92 0.52
C TRP A 74 2.99 6.69 1.22
N VAL A 75 3.27 7.85 1.82
CA VAL A 75 2.23 8.80 2.24
C VAL A 75 1.40 9.24 1.04
N ILE A 76 2.04 9.65 -0.06
CA ILE A 76 1.35 10.05 -1.30
C ILE A 76 0.53 8.89 -1.88
N VAL A 77 1.11 7.68 -1.94
CA VAL A 77 0.40 6.48 -2.41
C VAL A 77 -0.85 6.21 -1.56
N SER A 78 -0.76 6.37 -0.24
CA SER A 78 -1.88 6.13 0.66
C SER A 78 -3.02 7.13 0.45
N VAL A 79 -2.70 8.42 0.30
CA VAL A 79 -3.69 9.45 -0.06
C VAL A 79 -4.36 9.12 -1.38
N LEU A 80 -3.58 8.79 -2.42
CA LEU A 80 -4.12 8.49 -3.74
C LEU A 80 -4.95 7.21 -3.75
N ALA A 81 -4.53 6.15 -3.05
CA ALA A 81 -5.28 4.90 -2.98
C ALA A 81 -6.64 5.11 -2.31
N VAL A 82 -6.69 5.84 -1.19
CA VAL A 82 -7.96 6.19 -0.54
C VAL A 82 -8.83 7.06 -1.45
N ALA A 83 -8.26 8.07 -2.10
CA ALA A 83 -9.00 8.91 -3.04
C ALA A 83 -9.59 8.10 -4.21
N ILE A 84 -8.85 7.13 -4.76
CA ILE A 84 -9.34 6.23 -5.81
C ILE A 84 -10.49 5.37 -5.29
N ILE A 85 -10.35 4.75 -4.11
CA ILE A 85 -11.40 3.92 -3.52
C ILE A 85 -12.67 4.74 -3.31
N VAL A 86 -12.56 5.93 -2.70
CA VAL A 86 -13.69 6.84 -2.49
C VAL A 86 -14.30 7.25 -3.82
N ALA A 87 -13.51 7.64 -4.81
CA ALA A 87 -14.02 8.04 -6.12
C ALA A 87 -14.80 6.92 -6.82
N VAL A 88 -14.31 5.68 -6.76
CA VAL A 88 -15.03 4.53 -7.35
C VAL A 88 -16.31 4.21 -6.58
N LEU A 89 -16.27 4.26 -5.26
CA LEU A 89 -17.47 4.07 -4.43
C LEU A 89 -18.52 5.16 -4.73
N VAL A 90 -18.11 6.43 -4.82
CA VAL A 90 -18.98 7.56 -5.16
C VAL A 90 -19.58 7.38 -6.54
N ALA A 91 -18.78 6.98 -7.53
CA ALA A 91 -19.27 6.72 -8.88
C ALA A 91 -20.29 5.57 -8.95
N ARG A 92 -20.18 4.57 -8.06
CA ARG A 92 -21.09 3.40 -8.04
C ARG A 92 -22.37 3.64 -7.24
N TYR A 93 -22.25 4.23 -6.05
CA TYR A 93 -23.36 4.32 -5.09
C TYR A 93 -23.98 5.72 -5.00
N GLY A 94 -23.32 6.74 -5.56
CA GLY A 94 -23.69 8.14 -5.42
C GLY A 94 -23.11 8.78 -4.16
N ALA A 95 -22.75 10.07 -4.23
CA ALA A 95 -22.15 10.80 -3.10
C ALA A 95 -23.08 10.86 -1.88
N GLU A 96 -24.39 10.91 -2.10
CA GLU A 96 -25.43 11.02 -1.06
C GLU A 96 -25.59 9.75 -0.22
N ARG A 97 -25.14 8.59 -0.72
CA ARG A 97 -25.21 7.31 0.00
C ARG A 97 -23.91 6.95 0.72
N LEU A 98 -22.84 7.69 0.47
CA LEU A 98 -21.56 7.49 1.13
C LEU A 98 -21.50 8.38 2.36
N ASP A 99 -22.01 7.84 3.47
CA ASP A 99 -21.78 8.41 4.79
C ASP A 99 -20.35 8.05 5.23
N LEU A 100 -19.39 8.73 4.62
CA LEU A 100 -17.99 8.62 4.97
C LEU A 100 -17.71 9.56 6.15
N ASP A 101 -17.95 9.04 7.35
CA ASP A 101 -17.47 9.71 8.55
C ASP A 101 -15.95 9.92 8.49
N ALA A 102 -15.48 11.01 9.08
CA ALA A 102 -14.06 11.32 9.17
C ALA A 102 -13.25 10.16 9.79
N SER A 103 -13.86 9.41 10.71
CA SER A 103 -13.31 8.20 11.31
C SER A 103 -13.06 7.09 10.29
N SER A 104 -13.99 6.85 9.36
CA SER A 104 -13.87 5.86 8.29
C SER A 104 -12.77 6.22 7.29
N ALA A 105 -12.65 7.50 6.93
CA ALA A 105 -11.59 7.98 6.06
C ALA A 105 -10.21 7.82 6.71
N VAL A 106 -10.08 8.20 7.99
CA VAL A 106 -8.83 8.03 8.76
C VAL A 106 -8.49 6.54 8.90
N PHE A 107 -9.48 5.68 9.18
CA PHE A 107 -9.28 4.24 9.26
C PHE A 107 -8.71 3.67 7.96
N LEU A 108 -9.33 3.97 6.81
CA LEU A 108 -8.83 3.53 5.51
C LEU A 108 -7.41 4.04 5.24
N TRP A 109 -7.13 5.29 5.63
CA TRP A 109 -5.81 5.87 5.41
C TRP A 109 -4.73 5.19 6.26
N VAL A 110 -5.00 4.95 7.55
CA VAL A 110 -4.11 4.18 8.44
C VAL A 110 -3.94 2.75 7.95
N LEU A 111 -4.98 2.16 7.38
CA LEU A 111 -4.97 0.79 6.89
C LEU A 111 -4.03 0.58 5.69
N VAL A 112 -3.93 1.59 4.83
CA VAL A 112 -2.97 1.57 3.72
C VAL A 112 -1.59 1.99 4.20
N LEU A 113 -1.51 3.08 4.97
CA LEU A 113 -0.27 3.71 5.33
C LEU A 113 0.53 2.88 6.33
N GLY A 114 -0.10 2.37 7.39
CA GLY A 114 0.57 1.66 8.48
C GLY A 114 1.40 0.46 7.99
N PRO A 115 0.78 -0.54 7.33
CA PRO A 115 1.50 -1.67 6.77
C PRO A 115 2.56 -1.27 5.74
N ALA A 116 2.29 -0.26 4.90
CA ALA A 116 3.27 0.24 3.94
C ALA A 116 4.50 0.88 4.61
N MET A 117 4.32 1.66 5.69
CA MET A 117 5.43 2.22 6.45
C MET A 117 6.29 1.13 7.06
N VAL A 118 5.66 0.10 7.66
CA VAL A 118 6.37 -1.05 8.24
C VAL A 118 7.15 -1.81 7.16
N GLY A 119 6.53 -2.09 6.02
CA GLY A 119 7.19 -2.74 4.88
C GLY A 119 8.40 -1.94 4.39
N ALA A 120 8.23 -0.62 4.17
CA ALA A 120 9.30 0.26 3.75
C ALA A 120 10.49 0.28 4.74
N LEU A 121 10.21 0.34 6.04
CA LEU A 121 11.22 0.32 7.10
C LEU A 121 12.01 -1.00 7.09
N ILE A 122 11.31 -2.13 7.06
CA ILE A 122 11.93 -3.47 7.03
C ILE A 122 12.78 -3.64 5.77
N GLY A 123 12.26 -3.22 4.61
CA GLY A 123 12.98 -3.31 3.35
C GLY A 123 14.25 -2.45 3.38
N TYR A 124 14.15 -1.24 3.91
CA TYR A 124 15.27 -0.32 4.04
C TYR A 124 16.34 -0.85 5.01
N SER A 125 15.96 -1.42 6.15
CA SER A 125 16.91 -2.01 7.10
C SER A 125 17.62 -3.24 6.52
N ALA A 126 16.91 -4.04 5.72
CA ALA A 126 17.49 -5.20 5.03
C ALA A 126 18.54 -4.80 3.96
N ARG A 127 18.54 -3.55 3.47
CA ARG A 127 19.60 -3.08 2.56
C ARG A 127 20.98 -3.08 3.22
N GLY A 128 21.07 -2.76 4.51
CA GLY A 128 22.33 -2.60 5.25
C GLY A 128 23.01 -3.90 5.66
N THR A 129 22.25 -4.98 5.86
CA THR A 129 22.78 -6.25 6.41
C THR A 129 23.44 -7.15 5.36
N SER A 130 23.09 -7.06 4.08
CA SER A 130 23.67 -7.93 3.04
C SER A 130 24.97 -7.39 2.41
N GLY A 131 25.58 -6.34 2.99
CA GLY A 131 26.69 -5.59 2.40
C GLY A 131 28.11 -5.92 2.89
N ASN A 132 28.32 -6.93 3.75
CA ASN A 132 29.68 -7.23 4.23
C ASN A 132 30.09 -8.72 4.12
N PRO A 133 30.58 -9.15 2.95
CA PRO A 133 31.50 -10.26 2.83
C PRO A 133 32.91 -9.73 2.52
N SER A 134 33.52 -8.99 3.44
CA SER A 134 34.96 -8.69 3.38
C SER A 134 35.52 -8.69 4.80
N GLY A 135 36.61 -9.38 5.12
CA GLY A 135 37.46 -10.25 4.33
C GLY A 135 38.43 -10.95 5.26
N HIS A 136 38.63 -12.24 5.04
CA HIS A 136 39.64 -13.12 5.63
C HIS A 136 39.87 -14.11 4.47
N THR A 137 40.99 -14.26 3.79
CA THR A 137 42.41 -14.04 4.09
C THR A 137 43.15 -14.14 2.75
N ARG A 138 43.92 -13.11 2.35
CA ARG A 138 45.07 -13.31 1.46
C ARG A 138 46.32 -13.13 2.31
N SER A 139 46.86 -14.24 2.82
CA SER A 139 48.23 -14.29 3.34
C SER A 139 49.13 -14.80 2.22
N SER A 140 50.14 -13.96 1.95
CA SER A 140 51.44 -14.18 1.29
C SER A 140 51.79 -15.55 0.75
#